data_AF-A0A2V8E5J6-F1
#
_entry.id   AF-A0A2V8E5J6-F1
#
_cell.length_a   1.000
_cell.length_b   1.000
_cell.length_c   1.000
_cell.angle_alpha   90.00
_cell.angle_beta   90.00
_cell.angle_gamma   90.00
#
_symmetry.space_group_name_H-M   'P 1'
#
loop_
_entity.id
_entity.type
_entity.pdbx_description
1 polymer ?
#
loop_
_entity_poly.entity_id
_entity_poly.type
_entity_poly.pdbx_seq_one_letter_code
_entity_poly.pdbx_strand_id
1 'polypeptide(L)'
;ARAWADLRAPESDRFTPGTRVGRRLIGPTLALAGLAIGALMVARLALPAAALVGPSVLVIAGAVLTGRSLGSDRAGRHPRALWMSLSAIAVTYAGLLVWVLPAFEQQKVVPDLARWVADRASPTHRVATYRLNRWNPTFRFYVERHTIDIDTLHEAARFFDEPGPFYCAMVEQSYRELVARGAPIEIAYGRDGMGATSGRALWRQRHPATRFLIATRRAGTAPGRDQ
;
A
#
# COMPACT_ATOMS: atom_id res chain seq x y z
N ALA A 1 13.65 54.09 20.61
CA ALA A 1 15.11 53.94 20.80
C ALA A 1 15.56 52.53 21.19
N ARG A 2 14.85 51.77 22.06
CA ARG A 2 15.29 50.42 22.52
C ARG A 2 15.32 49.33 21.44
N ALA A 3 14.41 49.36 20.45
CA ALA A 3 14.36 48.36 19.38
C ALA A 3 15.63 48.33 18.48
N TRP A 4 16.37 49.45 18.40
CA TRP A 4 17.61 49.54 17.62
C TRP A 4 18.86 49.11 18.42
N ALA A 5 18.78 49.06 19.76
CA ALA A 5 19.85 48.56 20.61
C ALA A 5 19.94 47.02 20.56
N ASP A 6 18.79 46.34 20.39
CA ASP A 6 18.70 44.89 20.25
C ASP A 6 19.42 44.35 19.00
N LEU A 7 19.56 45.18 17.96
CA LEU A 7 20.26 44.81 16.74
C LEU A 7 21.79 44.68 16.92
N ARG A 8 22.36 45.24 17.99
CA ARG A 8 23.81 45.19 18.29
C ARG A 8 24.19 44.17 19.36
N ALA A 9 23.23 43.58 20.07
CA ALA A 9 23.52 42.50 21.01
C ALA A 9 24.07 41.27 20.26
N PRO A 10 25.09 40.58 20.79
CA PRO A 10 25.53 39.32 20.22
C PRO A 10 24.35 38.36 20.17
N GLU A 11 24.06 37.84 18.98
CA GLU A 11 22.86 37.07 18.64
C GLU A 11 22.65 35.79 19.48
N SER A 12 23.62 35.43 20.34
CA SER A 12 23.49 34.43 21.40
C SER A 12 22.38 34.74 22.41
N ASP A 13 22.01 36.01 22.58
CA ASP A 13 20.91 36.46 23.44
C ASP A 13 19.54 36.52 22.74
N ARG A 14 19.49 36.42 21.39
CA ARG A 14 18.21 36.48 20.65
C ARG A 14 17.45 35.16 20.58
N PHE A 15 18.12 34.04 20.86
CA PHE A 15 17.53 32.70 20.73
C PHE A 15 17.30 32.08 22.11
N THR A 16 16.03 31.86 22.44
CA THR A 16 15.61 31.07 23.60
C THR A 16 16.29 29.69 23.57
N PRO A 17 16.68 29.13 24.73
CA PRO A 17 17.41 27.86 24.80
C PRO A 17 16.72 26.71 24.00
N GLY A 18 15.38 26.72 23.90
CA GLY A 18 14.63 25.77 23.08
C GLY A 18 14.96 25.79 21.58
N THR A 19 15.21 26.96 20.97
CA THR A 19 15.56 27.03 19.54
C THR A 19 16.97 26.52 19.25
N ARG A 20 17.90 26.66 20.20
CA ARG A 20 19.25 26.07 20.10
C ARG A 20 19.22 24.55 20.15
N VAL A 21 18.40 23.98 21.05
CA VAL A 21 18.20 22.53 21.15
C VAL A 21 17.53 22.00 19.89
N GLY A 22 16.45 22.64 19.43
CA GLY A 22 15.75 22.26 18.21
C GLY A 22 16.67 22.22 16.98
N ARG A 23 17.53 23.23 16.81
CA ARG A 23 18.49 23.28 15.69
C ARG A 23 19.50 22.13 15.70
N ARG A 24 19.96 21.70 16.89
CA ARG A 24 20.90 20.58 17.02
C ARG A 24 20.23 19.23 16.75
N LEU A 25 18.91 19.13 16.91
CA LEU A 25 18.16 17.89 16.70
C LEU A 25 17.77 17.62 15.24
N ILE A 26 17.80 18.62 14.35
CA ILE A 26 17.40 18.45 12.93
C ILE A 26 18.22 17.35 12.23
N GLY A 27 19.56 17.42 12.35
CA GLY A 27 20.46 16.45 11.72
C GLY A 27 20.24 15.02 12.21
N PRO A 28 20.27 14.76 13.54
CA PRO A 28 20.00 13.45 14.10
C PRO A 28 18.62 12.91 13.72
N THR A 29 17.59 13.76 13.72
CA THR A 29 16.23 13.33 13.37
C THR A 29 16.12 12.90 11.91
N LEU A 30 16.75 13.64 10.98
CA LEU A 30 16.79 13.25 9.57
C LEU A 30 17.54 11.92 9.36
N ALA A 31 18.65 11.72 10.08
CA ALA A 31 19.41 10.47 9.99
C ALA A 31 18.63 9.29 10.55
N LEU A 32 18.01 9.44 11.72
CA LEU A 32 17.15 8.40 12.31
C LEU A 32 15.94 8.10 11.43
N ALA A 33 15.31 9.11 10.84
CA ALA A 33 14.22 8.92 9.89
C ALA A 33 14.67 8.15 8.64
N GLY A 34 15.81 8.52 8.05
CA GLY A 34 16.39 7.81 6.92
C GLY A 34 16.69 6.34 7.24
N LEU A 35 17.31 6.05 8.38
CA LEU A 35 17.57 4.69 8.84
C LEU A 35 16.27 3.90 9.04
N ALA A 36 15.28 4.49 9.71
CA ALA A 36 13.99 3.85 9.96
C ALA A 36 13.24 3.54 8.65
N ILE A 37 13.22 4.49 7.70
CA ILE A 37 12.58 4.31 6.39
C ILE A 37 13.34 3.25 5.58
N GLY A 38 14.67 3.31 5.53
CA GLY A 38 15.50 2.33 4.82
C GLY A 38 15.33 0.92 5.37
N ALA A 39 15.34 0.77 6.69
CA ALA A 39 15.08 -0.50 7.36
C ALA A 39 13.66 -1.02 7.05
N LEU A 40 12.65 -0.15 7.07
CA LEU A 40 11.28 -0.51 6.70
C LEU A 40 11.20 -0.98 5.26
N MET A 41 11.86 -0.28 4.33
CA MET A 41 11.91 -0.65 2.92
C MET A 41 12.51 -2.05 2.75
N VAL A 42 13.75 -2.30 3.19
CA VAL A 42 14.41 -3.61 3.02
C VAL A 42 13.67 -4.75 3.72
N ALA A 43 13.20 -4.52 4.94
CA ALA A 43 12.61 -5.59 5.74
C ALA A 43 11.16 -5.93 5.34
N ARG A 44 10.45 -5.02 4.65
CA ARG A 44 8.98 -5.15 4.46
C ARG A 44 8.52 -5.09 3.01
N LEU A 45 9.18 -4.33 2.15
CA LEU A 45 8.86 -4.30 0.73
C LEU A 45 10.08 -4.85 -0.02
N ALA A 46 9.91 -5.90 -0.82
CA ALA A 46 10.99 -6.40 -1.69
C ALA A 46 11.26 -5.41 -2.85
N LEU A 47 11.68 -4.18 -2.51
CA LEU A 47 11.94 -3.10 -3.44
C LEU A 47 13.31 -3.29 -4.08
N PRO A 48 13.48 -2.81 -5.32
CA PRO A 48 14.79 -2.76 -5.94
C PRO A 48 15.74 -1.90 -5.10
N ALA A 49 17.03 -2.26 -5.12
CA ALA A 49 18.08 -1.65 -4.28
C ALA A 49 18.12 -0.11 -4.41
N ALA A 50 17.78 0.42 -5.58
CA ALA A 50 17.79 1.86 -5.80
C ALA A 50 16.63 2.62 -5.09
N ALA A 51 15.67 1.93 -4.46
CA ALA A 51 14.70 2.55 -3.55
C ALA A 51 15.38 3.14 -2.30
N LEU A 52 16.57 2.64 -1.98
CA LEU A 52 17.38 3.10 -0.86
C LEU A 52 18.00 4.48 -1.09
N VAL A 53 17.96 5.03 -2.32
CA VAL A 53 18.50 6.36 -2.61
C VAL A 53 17.88 7.42 -1.71
N GLY A 54 16.55 7.43 -1.53
CA GLY A 54 15.86 8.38 -0.66
C GLY A 54 16.33 8.30 0.81
N PRO A 55 16.21 7.14 1.47
CA PRO A 55 16.75 6.90 2.81
C PRO A 55 18.23 7.25 2.96
N SER A 56 19.09 6.87 2.01
CA SER A 56 20.51 7.19 2.04
C SER A 56 20.75 8.70 1.99
N VAL A 57 20.02 9.45 1.16
CA VAL A 57 20.11 10.91 1.10
C VAL A 57 19.71 11.56 2.43
N LEU A 58 18.66 11.07 3.10
CA LEU A 58 18.27 11.49 4.44
C LEU A 58 19.37 11.24 5.48
N VAL A 59 19.98 10.05 5.47
CA VAL A 59 21.06 9.68 6.39
C VAL A 59 22.29 10.56 6.17
N ILE A 60 22.71 10.74 4.92
CA ILE A 60 23.86 11.57 4.57
C ILE A 60 23.61 13.04 4.95
N ALA A 61 22.45 13.60 4.58
CA ALA A 61 22.10 14.97 4.93
C ALA A 61 22.04 15.17 6.45
N GLY A 62 21.44 14.24 7.18
CA GLY A 62 21.37 14.24 8.64
C GLY A 62 22.74 14.18 9.30
N ALA A 63 23.61 13.27 8.85
CA ALA A 63 24.99 13.12 9.35
C ALA A 63 25.82 14.39 9.10
N VAL A 64 25.73 14.97 7.90
CA VAL A 64 26.43 16.20 7.54
C VAL A 64 25.97 17.39 8.39
N LEU A 65 24.66 17.54 8.60
CA LEU A 65 24.11 18.60 9.46
C LEU A 65 24.52 18.42 10.92
N THR A 66 24.52 17.18 11.41
CA THR A 66 24.93 16.83 12.78
C THR A 66 26.41 17.16 13.01
N GLY A 67 27.29 16.67 12.13
CA GLY A 67 28.73 16.92 12.22
C GLY A 67 29.08 18.40 12.12
N ARG A 68 28.41 19.16 11.23
CA ARG A 68 28.60 20.61 11.15
C ARG A 68 28.13 21.33 12.42
N SER A 69 27.03 20.91 13.02
CA SER A 69 26.50 21.52 14.25
C SER A 69 27.36 21.27 15.50
N LEU A 70 28.11 20.16 15.52
CA LEU A 70 29.04 19.80 16.59
C LEU A 70 30.40 20.51 16.44
N GLY A 71 30.88 20.70 15.20
CA GLY A 71 32.18 21.29 14.93
C GLY A 71 32.22 22.84 14.86
N SER A 72 31.06 23.52 14.82
CA SER A 72 31.04 24.99 14.77
C SER A 72 29.73 25.59 15.26
N ASP A 73 29.79 26.49 16.25
CA ASP A 73 28.64 27.29 16.69
C ASP A 73 28.10 28.25 15.59
N ARG A 74 28.83 28.41 14.48
CA ARG A 74 28.39 29.13 13.28
C ARG A 74 27.66 28.26 12.26
N ALA A 75 27.70 26.94 12.36
CA ALA A 75 27.10 26.05 11.36
C ALA A 75 25.58 26.16 11.24
N GLY A 76 24.91 26.52 12.33
CA GLY A 76 23.47 26.78 12.32
C GLY A 76 23.06 28.15 11.73
N ARG A 77 24.00 28.92 11.18
CA ARG A 77 23.79 30.26 10.60
C ARG A 77 23.60 30.27 9.08
N HIS A 78 23.64 29.11 8.42
CA HIS A 78 23.64 29.07 6.95
C HIS A 78 22.24 28.72 6.39
N PRO A 79 21.64 29.55 5.51
CA PRO A 79 20.38 29.22 4.82
C PRO A 79 20.47 27.91 4.01
N ARG A 80 21.69 27.45 3.71
CA ARG A 80 21.98 26.16 3.10
C ARG A 80 21.46 24.97 3.92
N ALA A 81 21.42 25.06 5.26
CA ALA A 81 20.91 23.97 6.09
C ALA A 81 19.40 23.74 5.89
N LEU A 82 18.62 24.82 5.75
CA LEU A 82 17.19 24.74 5.43
C LEU A 82 16.97 24.13 4.04
N TRP A 83 17.73 24.60 3.04
CA TRP A 83 17.66 24.06 1.68
C TRP A 83 18.07 22.59 1.61
N MET A 84 19.08 22.17 2.38
CA MET A 84 19.48 20.76 2.49
C MET A 84 18.36 19.90 3.07
N SER A 85 17.72 20.33 4.16
CA SER A 85 16.59 19.60 4.76
C SER A 85 15.40 19.52 3.81
N LEU A 86 15.03 20.63 3.16
CA LEU A 86 13.95 20.67 2.17
C LEU A 86 14.25 19.74 0.99
N SER A 87 15.48 19.76 0.47
CA SER A 87 15.90 18.88 -0.63
C SER A 87 15.87 17.42 -0.22
N ALA A 88 16.33 17.09 0.99
CA ALA A 88 16.29 15.72 1.51
C ALA A 88 14.84 15.21 1.65
N ILE A 89 13.93 16.05 2.17
CA ILE A 89 12.51 15.72 2.25
C ILE A 89 11.90 15.55 0.86
N ALA A 90 12.18 16.46 -0.07
CA ALA A 90 11.67 16.40 -1.44
C ALA A 90 12.14 15.14 -2.18
N VAL A 91 13.42 14.79 -2.07
CA VAL A 91 13.99 13.56 -2.66
C VAL A 91 13.35 12.31 -2.06
N THR A 92 13.15 12.31 -0.73
CA THR A 92 12.46 11.20 -0.05
C THR A 92 11.04 11.05 -0.55
N TYR A 93 10.30 12.16 -0.65
CA TYR A 93 8.93 12.17 -1.12
C TYR A 93 8.82 11.69 -2.57
N ALA A 94 9.72 12.15 -3.46
CA ALA A 94 9.81 11.66 -4.83
C ALA A 94 10.11 10.15 -4.87
N GLY A 95 11.01 9.67 -4.01
CA GLY A 95 11.31 8.24 -3.86
C GLY A 95 10.09 7.42 -3.44
N LEU A 96 9.28 7.93 -2.50
CA LEU A 96 8.02 7.27 -2.13
C LEU A 96 7.06 7.15 -3.33
N LEU A 97 6.90 8.21 -4.12
CA LEU A 97 6.00 8.20 -5.27
C LEU A 97 6.48 7.29 -6.41
N VAL A 98 7.77 7.26 -6.68
CA VAL A 98 8.33 6.50 -7.83
C VAL A 98 8.52 5.01 -7.49
N TRP A 99 8.74 4.66 -6.22
CA TRP A 99 9.17 3.30 -5.86
C TRP A 99 8.18 2.60 -4.94
N VAL A 100 7.75 3.27 -3.88
CA VAL A 100 6.88 2.67 -2.86
C VAL A 100 5.45 2.57 -3.37
N LEU A 101 4.91 3.67 -3.92
CA LEU A 101 3.54 3.70 -4.40
C LEU A 101 3.27 2.63 -5.48
N PRO A 102 4.11 2.45 -6.53
CA PRO A 102 3.88 1.41 -7.52
C PRO A 102 3.95 0.00 -6.94
N ALA A 103 4.86 -0.26 -6.00
CA ALA A 103 4.95 -1.55 -5.32
C ALA A 103 3.69 -1.86 -4.51
N PHE A 104 3.07 -0.84 -3.89
CA PHE A 104 1.78 -0.97 -3.22
C PHE A 104 0.63 -1.20 -4.20
N GLU A 105 0.58 -0.45 -5.30
CA GLU A 105 -0.45 -0.62 -6.33
C GLU A 105 -0.40 -2.03 -6.94
N GLN A 106 0.79 -2.60 -7.19
CA GLN A 106 0.94 -3.96 -7.71
C GLN A 106 0.34 -5.04 -6.81
N GLN A 107 0.20 -4.77 -5.52
CA GLN A 107 -0.39 -5.71 -4.56
C GLN A 107 -1.91 -5.60 -4.48
N LYS A 108 -2.52 -4.55 -5.06
CA LYS A 108 -3.96 -4.39 -5.19
C LYS A 108 -4.46 -5.18 -6.39
N VAL A 109 -4.79 -6.45 -6.16
CA VAL A 109 -5.20 -7.35 -7.25
C VAL A 109 -6.69 -7.30 -7.59
N VAL A 110 -7.53 -6.78 -6.69
CA VAL A 110 -9.00 -6.75 -6.88
C VAL A 110 -9.44 -5.97 -8.12
N PRO A 111 -8.86 -4.79 -8.45
CA PRO A 111 -9.14 -4.11 -9.71
C PRO A 111 -8.82 -4.96 -10.95
N ASP A 112 -7.73 -5.73 -10.92
CA ASP A 112 -7.35 -6.60 -12.05
C ASP A 112 -8.31 -7.79 -12.20
N LEU A 113 -8.76 -8.37 -11.09
CA LEU A 113 -9.79 -9.42 -11.08
C LEU A 113 -11.12 -8.91 -11.64
N ALA A 114 -11.54 -7.72 -11.22
CA ALA A 114 -12.77 -7.09 -11.69
C ALA A 114 -12.71 -6.76 -13.19
N ARG A 115 -11.60 -6.16 -13.66
CA ARG A 115 -11.37 -5.90 -15.09
C ARG A 115 -11.35 -7.18 -15.91
N TRP A 116 -10.68 -8.23 -15.42
CA TRP A 116 -10.67 -9.54 -16.08
C TRP A 116 -12.08 -10.10 -16.29
N VAL A 117 -12.97 -9.95 -15.30
CA VAL A 117 -14.39 -10.32 -15.41
C VAL A 117 -15.13 -9.39 -16.37
N ALA A 118 -14.94 -8.07 -16.27
CA ALA A 118 -15.60 -7.10 -17.14
C ALA A 118 -15.33 -7.38 -18.64
N ASP A 119 -14.10 -7.75 -18.98
CA ASP A 119 -13.67 -8.05 -20.35
C ASP A 119 -14.25 -9.36 -20.90
N ARG A 120 -14.69 -10.29 -20.04
CA ARG A 120 -15.14 -11.65 -20.41
C ARG A 120 -16.61 -11.92 -20.11
N ALA A 121 -17.24 -11.09 -19.30
CA ALA A 121 -18.63 -11.24 -18.94
C ALA A 121 -19.54 -10.74 -20.07
N SER A 122 -20.33 -11.66 -20.63
CA SER A 122 -21.51 -11.31 -21.43
C SER A 122 -22.54 -10.57 -20.55
N PRO A 123 -23.40 -9.71 -21.12
CA PRO A 123 -24.57 -9.16 -20.41
C PRO A 123 -25.47 -10.22 -19.73
N THR A 124 -25.45 -11.47 -20.23
CA THR A 124 -26.20 -12.59 -19.67
C THR A 124 -25.51 -13.30 -18.51
N HIS A 125 -24.23 -12.99 -18.25
CA HIS A 125 -23.48 -13.64 -17.17
C HIS A 125 -23.84 -13.03 -15.82
N ARG A 126 -24.08 -13.91 -14.85
CA ARG A 126 -24.28 -13.52 -13.45
C ARG A 126 -22.92 -13.29 -12.80
N VAL A 127 -22.76 -12.17 -12.10
CA VAL A 127 -21.52 -11.84 -11.40
C VAL A 127 -21.80 -11.77 -9.91
N ALA A 128 -20.97 -12.44 -9.11
CA ALA A 128 -21.11 -12.48 -7.66
C ALA A 128 -19.78 -12.33 -6.93
N THR A 129 -19.86 -11.95 -5.65
CA THR A 129 -18.76 -12.01 -4.68
C THR A 129 -19.13 -12.99 -3.58
N TYR A 130 -18.21 -13.86 -3.16
CA TYR A 130 -18.42 -14.74 -2.01
C TYR A 130 -17.46 -14.39 -0.87
N ARG A 131 -18.02 -13.94 0.26
CA ARG A 131 -17.28 -13.53 1.47
C ARG A 131 -16.13 -12.55 1.19
N LEU A 132 -16.34 -11.66 0.22
CA LEU A 132 -15.34 -10.68 -0.22
C LEU A 132 -15.60 -9.30 0.40
N ASN A 133 -16.25 -9.22 1.55
CA ASN A 133 -16.93 -8.03 2.09
C ASN A 133 -16.00 -6.81 2.19
N ARG A 134 -14.73 -7.03 2.57
CA ARG A 134 -13.71 -5.97 2.66
C ARG A 134 -13.34 -5.37 1.30
N TRP A 135 -13.41 -6.15 0.22
CA TRP A 135 -13.01 -5.72 -1.13
C TRP A 135 -14.17 -5.63 -2.12
N ASN A 136 -15.38 -6.01 -1.71
CA ASN A 136 -16.58 -5.96 -2.56
C ASN A 136 -16.81 -4.55 -3.15
N PRO A 137 -16.69 -3.44 -2.39
CA PRO A 137 -16.85 -2.11 -2.99
C PRO A 137 -15.88 -1.82 -4.15
N THR A 138 -14.62 -2.24 -4.01
CA THR A 138 -13.61 -2.09 -5.07
C THR A 138 -13.93 -2.99 -6.27
N PHE A 139 -14.29 -4.25 -6.03
CA PHE A 139 -14.65 -5.18 -7.09
C PHE A 139 -15.85 -4.66 -7.89
N ARG A 140 -16.92 -4.26 -7.21
CA ARG A 140 -18.16 -3.72 -7.81
C ARG A 140 -17.90 -2.45 -8.61
N PHE A 141 -17.00 -1.58 -8.15
CA PHE A 141 -16.62 -0.37 -8.88
C PHE A 141 -15.98 -0.69 -10.24
N TYR A 142 -15.03 -1.63 -10.28
CA TYR A 142 -14.27 -1.93 -11.50
C TYR A 142 -14.93 -2.95 -12.44
N VAL A 143 -15.90 -3.75 -11.96
CA VAL A 143 -16.62 -4.70 -12.82
C VAL A 143 -17.75 -4.04 -13.61
N GLU A 144 -18.15 -2.82 -13.20
CA GLU A 144 -19.15 -1.96 -13.86
C GLU A 144 -20.49 -2.66 -14.15
N ARG A 145 -20.86 -3.64 -13.32
CA ARG A 145 -22.05 -4.48 -13.49
C ARG A 145 -22.71 -4.80 -12.16
N HIS A 146 -23.98 -5.21 -12.23
CA HIS A 146 -24.68 -5.73 -11.07
C HIS A 146 -23.92 -6.94 -10.51
N THR A 147 -23.54 -6.85 -9.24
CA THR A 147 -22.79 -7.88 -8.52
C THR A 147 -23.63 -8.33 -7.35
N ILE A 148 -23.90 -9.63 -7.27
CA ILE A 148 -24.63 -10.27 -6.18
C ILE A 148 -23.65 -10.55 -5.04
N ASP A 149 -23.92 -10.03 -3.86
CA ASP A 149 -23.10 -10.34 -2.68
C ASP A 149 -23.61 -11.61 -2.01
N ILE A 150 -22.70 -12.53 -1.72
CA ILE A 150 -22.99 -13.85 -1.14
C ILE A 150 -22.15 -13.98 0.12
N ASP A 151 -22.81 -14.07 1.26
CA ASP A 151 -22.14 -14.16 2.56
C ASP A 151 -22.20 -15.57 3.15
N THR A 152 -23.25 -16.32 2.79
CA THR A 152 -23.53 -17.64 3.38
C THR A 152 -23.33 -18.78 2.39
N LEU A 153 -23.06 -19.98 2.92
CA LEU A 153 -22.96 -21.21 2.12
C LEU A 153 -24.29 -21.54 1.43
N HIS A 154 -25.43 -21.23 2.07
CA HIS A 154 -26.75 -21.52 1.51
C HIS A 154 -27.06 -20.65 0.28
N GLU A 155 -26.74 -19.35 0.35
CA GLU A 155 -26.85 -18.45 -0.80
C GLU A 155 -25.89 -18.86 -1.93
N ALA A 156 -24.67 -19.28 -1.58
CA ALA A 156 -23.70 -19.77 -2.56
C ALA A 156 -24.23 -21.01 -3.31
N ALA A 157 -24.77 -21.99 -2.60
CA ALA A 157 -25.37 -23.18 -3.20
C ALA A 157 -26.50 -22.80 -4.17
N ARG A 158 -27.46 -21.97 -3.71
CA ARG A 158 -28.56 -21.48 -4.56
C ARG A 158 -28.04 -20.77 -5.81
N PHE A 159 -27.02 -19.93 -5.66
CA PHE A 159 -26.43 -19.19 -6.77
C PHE A 159 -25.80 -20.12 -7.81
N PHE A 160 -25.08 -21.17 -7.39
CA PHE A 160 -24.41 -22.11 -8.29
C PHE A 160 -25.38 -23.10 -8.95
N ASP A 161 -26.48 -23.44 -8.29
CA ASP A 161 -27.52 -24.32 -8.82
C ASP A 161 -28.35 -23.65 -9.91
N GLU A 162 -28.51 -22.32 -9.85
CA GLU A 162 -29.21 -21.57 -10.89
C GLU A 162 -28.56 -21.76 -12.28
N PRO A 163 -29.35 -22.08 -13.31
CA PRO A 163 -28.83 -22.33 -14.65
C PRO A 163 -28.26 -21.05 -15.27
N GLY A 164 -27.23 -21.22 -16.09
CA GLY A 164 -26.56 -20.14 -16.81
C GLY A 164 -25.11 -19.93 -16.38
N PRO A 165 -24.36 -19.09 -17.14
CA PRO A 165 -22.94 -18.88 -16.89
C PRO A 165 -22.76 -17.80 -15.83
N PHE A 166 -21.73 -17.96 -15.00
CA PHE A 166 -21.44 -17.02 -13.92
C PHE A 166 -19.94 -16.84 -13.69
N TYR A 167 -19.62 -15.73 -13.03
CA TYR A 167 -18.31 -15.48 -12.43
C TYR A 167 -18.51 -15.12 -10.96
N CYS A 168 -17.79 -15.80 -10.07
CA CYS A 168 -17.84 -15.55 -8.63
C CYS A 168 -16.45 -15.22 -8.10
N ALA A 169 -16.25 -14.01 -7.60
CA ALA A 169 -14.98 -13.57 -7.00
C ALA A 169 -14.91 -13.97 -5.52
N MET A 170 -13.81 -14.61 -5.12
CA MET A 170 -13.62 -15.09 -3.75
C MET A 170 -12.12 -15.25 -3.41
N VAL A 171 -11.81 -15.48 -2.14
CA VAL A 171 -10.46 -15.89 -1.73
C VAL A 171 -10.30 -17.41 -1.83
N GLU A 172 -9.07 -17.89 -2.02
CA GLU A 172 -8.77 -19.31 -2.20
C GLU A 172 -9.28 -20.20 -1.05
N GLN A 173 -9.20 -19.71 0.20
CA GLN A 173 -9.74 -20.44 1.35
C GLN A 173 -11.25 -20.73 1.18
N SER A 174 -12.03 -19.74 0.73
CA SER A 174 -13.46 -19.86 0.49
C SER A 174 -13.77 -20.76 -0.71
N TYR A 175 -12.96 -20.70 -1.77
CA TYR A 175 -13.05 -21.63 -2.90
C TYR A 175 -12.87 -23.08 -2.45
N ARG A 176 -11.81 -23.36 -1.66
CA ARG A 176 -11.55 -24.71 -1.15
C ARG A 176 -12.68 -25.21 -0.26
N GLU A 177 -13.26 -24.35 0.57
CA GLU A 177 -14.44 -24.66 1.39
C GLU A 177 -15.64 -25.08 0.52
N LEU A 178 -15.94 -24.31 -0.54
CA LEU A 178 -17.03 -24.62 -1.46
C LEU A 178 -16.79 -25.91 -2.25
N VAL A 179 -15.58 -26.14 -2.75
CA VAL A 179 -15.23 -27.36 -3.49
C VAL A 179 -15.29 -28.59 -2.58
N ALA A 180 -14.82 -28.49 -1.33
CA ALA A 180 -14.92 -29.58 -0.35
C ALA A 180 -16.37 -29.95 -0.02
N ARG A 181 -17.31 -29.01 -0.21
CA ARG A 181 -18.76 -29.21 -0.06
C ARG A 181 -19.45 -29.68 -1.34
N GLY A 182 -18.70 -29.89 -2.42
CA GLY A 182 -19.23 -30.38 -3.70
C GLY A 182 -19.72 -29.31 -4.66
N ALA A 183 -19.40 -28.02 -4.44
CA ALA A 183 -19.81 -26.97 -5.38
C ALA A 183 -19.25 -27.23 -6.79
N PRO A 184 -20.08 -27.11 -7.86
CA PRO A 184 -19.69 -27.44 -9.24
C PRO A 184 -18.90 -26.31 -9.91
N ILE A 185 -17.83 -25.87 -9.25
CA ILE A 185 -17.02 -24.72 -9.64
C ILE A 185 -15.59 -25.12 -10.02
N GLU A 186 -14.98 -24.31 -10.87
CA GLU A 186 -13.56 -24.36 -11.24
C GLU A 186 -12.95 -22.95 -11.25
N ILE A 187 -11.61 -22.89 -11.18
CA ILE A 187 -10.88 -21.61 -11.18
C ILE A 187 -10.73 -21.13 -12.62
N ALA A 188 -11.36 -20.00 -12.95
CA ALA A 188 -11.21 -19.35 -14.24
C ALA A 188 -9.97 -18.43 -14.29
N TYR A 189 -9.68 -17.76 -13.17
CA TYR A 189 -8.55 -16.85 -13.04
C TYR A 189 -8.16 -16.71 -11.56
N GLY A 190 -6.88 -16.43 -11.30
CA GLY A 190 -6.40 -16.26 -9.93
C GLY A 190 -5.12 -15.46 -9.84
N ARG A 191 -4.98 -14.68 -8.78
CA ARG A 191 -3.81 -13.84 -8.53
C ARG A 191 -3.53 -13.69 -7.05
N ASP A 192 -2.24 -13.68 -6.72
CA ASP A 192 -1.77 -13.44 -5.35
C ASP A 192 -1.74 -11.94 -5.06
N GLY A 193 -2.36 -11.53 -3.96
CA GLY A 193 -2.43 -10.14 -3.57
C GLY A 193 -2.41 -9.93 -2.06
N MET A 194 -2.44 -8.66 -1.66
CA MET A 194 -2.43 -8.30 -0.25
C MET A 194 -3.85 -8.35 0.34
N GLY A 195 -4.03 -9.21 1.35
CA GLY A 195 -5.25 -9.31 2.16
C GLY A 195 -5.49 -8.14 3.14
N ALA A 196 -4.77 -7.03 2.99
CA ALA A 196 -4.87 -5.86 3.86
C ALA A 196 -5.13 -4.60 3.04
N THR A 197 -6.13 -3.83 3.45
CA THR A 197 -6.56 -2.57 2.82
C THR A 197 -5.98 -1.32 3.50
N SER A 198 -5.06 -1.49 4.46
CA SER A 198 -4.55 -0.38 5.28
C SER A 198 -3.04 -0.36 5.38
N GLY A 199 -2.46 0.84 5.52
CA GLY A 199 -1.03 1.04 5.75
C GLY A 199 -0.49 0.37 7.02
N ARG A 200 -1.34 -0.10 7.93
CA ARG A 200 -0.92 -0.97 9.06
C ARG A 200 -0.33 -2.30 8.60
N ALA A 201 -0.60 -2.72 7.36
CA ALA A 201 0.01 -3.90 6.74
C ALA A 201 1.54 -3.84 6.67
N LEU A 202 2.12 -2.63 6.61
CA LEU A 202 3.57 -2.40 6.70
C LEU A 202 4.18 -2.83 8.02
N TRP A 203 3.38 -2.81 9.09
CA TRP A 203 3.83 -2.97 10.47
C TRP A 203 3.70 -4.41 10.97
N ARG A 204 2.82 -5.22 10.37
CA ARG A 204 2.63 -6.63 10.76
C ARG A 204 3.51 -7.55 9.90
N GLN A 205 4.24 -8.44 10.58
CA GLN A 205 5.11 -9.45 9.96
C GLN A 205 4.32 -10.29 8.96
N ARG A 206 4.66 -10.16 7.66
CA ARG A 206 4.21 -11.01 6.55
C ARG A 206 2.72 -11.36 6.58
N HIS A 207 1.90 -10.56 5.91
CA HIS A 207 0.63 -11.13 5.44
C HIS A 207 0.98 -12.26 4.47
N PRO A 208 0.60 -13.53 4.73
CA PRO A 208 0.69 -14.55 3.70
C PRO A 208 -0.08 -14.02 2.49
N ALA A 209 0.54 -14.09 1.31
CA ALA A 209 -0.09 -13.66 0.07
C ALA A 209 -1.46 -14.32 0.00
N THR A 210 -2.51 -13.50 -0.01
CA THR A 210 -3.88 -14.01 -0.08
C THR A 210 -4.16 -14.21 -1.55
N ARG A 211 -4.43 -15.45 -1.94
CA ARG A 211 -4.78 -15.75 -3.32
C ARG A 211 -6.26 -15.43 -3.54
N PHE A 212 -6.51 -14.51 -4.46
CA PHE A 212 -7.83 -14.12 -4.90
C PHE A 212 -8.16 -14.81 -6.22
N LEU A 213 -9.37 -15.30 -6.37
CA LEU A 213 -9.79 -16.15 -7.47
C LEU A 213 -11.11 -15.67 -8.06
N ILE A 214 -11.28 -15.92 -9.36
CA ILE A 214 -12.57 -15.94 -10.03
C ILE A 214 -12.92 -17.40 -10.29
N ALA A 215 -14.03 -17.85 -9.70
CA ALA A 215 -14.61 -19.14 -9.96
C ALA A 215 -15.68 -19.05 -11.06
N THR A 216 -15.79 -20.08 -11.88
CA THR A 216 -16.86 -20.26 -12.86
C THR A 216 -17.40 -21.69 -12.81
N ARG A 217 -18.42 -22.00 -13.61
CA ARG A 217 -19.00 -23.34 -13.69
C ARG A 217 -17.97 -24.33 -14.23
N ARG A 218 -17.81 -25.47 -13.57
CA ARG A 218 -16.92 -26.54 -14.03
C ARG A 218 -17.33 -27.05 -15.41
N ALA A 219 -16.40 -27.08 -16.37
CA ALA A 219 -16.67 -27.67 -17.68
C ALA A 219 -16.98 -29.17 -17.52
N GLY A 220 -18.23 -29.57 -17.78
CA GLY A 220 -18.70 -30.96 -17.64
C GLY A 220 -19.99 -31.14 -16.82
N THR A 221 -20.42 -30.13 -16.07
CA THR A 221 -21.75 -30.10 -15.42
C THR A 221 -22.73 -29.27 -16.26
N ALA A 222 -22.98 -29.72 -17.50
CA ALA A 222 -24.18 -29.30 -18.20
C ALA A 222 -25.38 -29.93 -17.47
N PRO A 223 -26.42 -29.17 -17.09
CA PRO A 223 -27.68 -29.79 -16.72
C PRO A 223 -28.14 -30.60 -17.93
N GLY A 224 -28.49 -31.87 -17.69
CA GLY A 224 -28.99 -32.78 -18.71
C GLY A 224 -30.02 -32.07 -19.58
N ARG A 225 -29.75 -32.05 -20.89
CA ARG A 225 -30.83 -31.96 -21.85
C ARG A 225 -31.50 -33.32 -21.80
N ASP A 226 -32.64 -33.39 -21.13
CA ASP A 226 -33.57 -34.49 -21.34
C ASP A 226 -33.91 -34.53 -22.84
N GLN A 227 -33.46 -35.60 -23.49
CA GLN A 227 -34.11 -36.22 -24.64
C GLN A 227 -34.01 -37.73 -24.46
#